data_AF-X1GX82-F1
#
_entry.id   AF-X1GX82-F1
#
_cell.length_a   1.000
_cell.length_b   1.000
_cell.length_c   1.000
_cell.angle_alpha   90.00
_cell.angle_beta   90.00
_cell.angle_gamma   90.00
#
_symmetry.space_group_name_H-M   'P 1'
#
loop_
_entity.id
_entity.type
_entity.pdbx_description
1 polymer ?
#
loop_
_entity_poly.entity_id
_entity_poly.type
_entity_poly.pdbx_seq_one_letter_code
_entity_poly.pdbx_strand_id
1 'polypeptide(L)' 'MSLVVRTGGKTTNVRIATAALEKGYQFHAYGSGFTTPDGDIVCRSEREVFEAVGLPYREPWERD' A
#
# COMPACT_ATOMS: atom_id res chain seq x y z
N MET A 1 -3.25 0.58 22.02
CA MET A 1 -2.59 1.35 20.94
C MET A 1 -3.05 0.83 19.59
N SER A 2 -4.07 1.44 19.00
CA SER A 2 -4.58 1.07 17.67
C SER A 2 -4.89 2.37 16.95
N LEU A 3 -3.89 2.96 16.32
CA LEU A 3 -4.02 4.21 15.56
C LEU A 3 -3.82 3.86 14.07
N VAL A 4 -4.70 4.41 13.21
CA VAL A 4 -4.69 4.40 11.73
C VAL A 4 -5.13 3.15 10.94
N VAL A 5 -6.15 2.40 11.39
CA VAL A 5 -6.93 1.53 10.47
C VAL A 5 -8.42 1.87 10.52
N ARG A 6 -8.78 3.09 10.15
CA ARG A 6 -10.15 3.59 9.90
C ARG A 6 -9.92 5.06 9.56
N THR A 7 -9.85 5.48 8.29
CA THR A 7 -11.07 5.90 7.55
C THR A 7 -10.80 6.14 6.05
N GLY A 8 -9.80 5.51 5.43
CA GLY A 8 -9.54 5.70 3.98
C GLY A 8 -8.98 4.50 3.20
N GLY A 9 -8.73 3.37 3.86
CA GLY A 9 -7.79 2.36 3.37
C GLY A 9 -8.34 1.32 2.38
N LYS A 10 -9.66 1.05 2.29
CA LYS A 10 -10.13 -0.08 1.47
C LYS A 10 -9.92 0.16 -0.04
N THR A 11 -10.36 1.30 -0.55
CA THR A 11 -10.20 1.67 -1.97
C THR A 11 -8.72 1.88 -2.31
N THR A 12 -7.98 2.48 -1.40
CA THR A 12 -6.53 2.70 -1.53
C THR A 12 -5.75 1.39 -1.56
N ASN A 13 -6.01 0.48 -0.61
CA ASN A 13 -5.39 -0.85 -0.56
C ASN A 13 -5.75 -1.68 -1.79
N VAL A 14 -6.96 -1.56 -2.32
CA VAL A 14 -7.33 -2.23 -3.58
C VAL A 14 -6.49 -1.70 -4.73
N ARG A 15 -6.34 -0.38 -4.87
CA ARG A 15 -5.49 0.21 -5.94
C ARG A 15 -4.02 -0.21 -5.82
N ILE A 16 -3.50 -0.21 -4.60
CA ILE A 16 -2.14 -0.69 -4.33
C ILE A 16 -2.01 -2.16 -4.68
N ALA A 17 -2.94 -3.00 -4.22
CA ALA A 17 -2.93 -4.44 -4.50
C ALA A 17 -2.99 -4.71 -6.01
N THR A 18 -3.81 -3.95 -6.75
CA THR A 18 -3.85 -4.03 -8.21
C THR A 18 -2.50 -3.67 -8.84
N ALA A 19 -1.91 -2.52 -8.48
CA ALA A 19 -0.61 -2.11 -9.02
C ALA A 19 0.54 -3.06 -8.63
N ALA A 20 0.45 -3.66 -7.44
CA ALA A 20 1.37 -4.70 -6.99
C ALA A 20 1.24 -5.95 -7.85
N LEU A 21 0.01 -6.43 -8.08
CA LEU A 21 -0.26 -7.57 -8.95
C LEU A 21 0.24 -7.34 -10.38
N GLU A 22 0.07 -6.13 -10.93
CA GLU A 22 0.62 -5.76 -12.25
C GLU A 22 2.15 -5.87 -12.31
N LYS A 23 2.84 -5.66 -11.19
CA LYS A 23 4.29 -5.83 -11.05
C LYS A 23 4.72 -7.26 -10.64
N GLY A 24 3.76 -8.15 -10.38
CA GLY A 24 4.04 -9.48 -9.82
C GLY A 24 4.41 -9.46 -8.33
N TYR A 25 4.05 -8.40 -7.61
CA TYR A 25 4.28 -8.25 -6.17
C TYR A 25 3.04 -8.68 -5.38
N GLN A 26 3.26 -9.30 -4.23
CA GLN A 26 2.18 -9.73 -3.35
C GLN A 26 2.02 -8.71 -2.22
N PHE A 27 0.92 -7.96 -2.23
CA PHE A 27 0.64 -6.96 -1.20
C PHE A 27 0.00 -7.57 0.06
N HIS A 28 0.58 -7.30 1.23
CA HIS A 28 0.06 -7.74 2.53
C HIS A 28 -0.49 -6.56 3.32
N ALA A 29 -1.78 -6.27 3.14
CA ALA A 29 -2.46 -5.15 3.81
C ALA A 29 -2.47 -5.21 5.36
N TYR A 30 -2.26 -6.41 5.93
CA TYR A 30 -2.19 -6.65 7.37
C TYR A 30 -0.80 -7.15 7.82
N GLY A 31 0.17 -7.16 6.91
CA GLY A 31 1.52 -7.68 7.13
C GLY A 31 2.59 -6.63 6.91
N SER A 32 3.83 -7.09 6.75
CA SER A 32 5.01 -6.21 6.72
C SER A 32 5.08 -5.30 5.50
N GLY A 33 4.38 -5.54 4.39
CA GLY A 33 4.43 -4.70 3.19
C GLY A 33 4.16 -5.48 1.90
N PHE A 34 5.19 -5.67 1.06
CA PHE A 34 5.11 -6.45 -0.18
C PHE A 34 6.09 -7.61 -0.20
N THR A 35 5.68 -8.73 -0.78
CA THR A 35 6.59 -9.81 -1.15
C THR A 35 6.91 -9.67 -2.64
N THR A 36 8.18 -9.50 -2.97
CA THR A 36 8.68 -9.48 -4.35
C THR A 36 9.59 -10.68 -4.58
N PRO A 37 9.83 -11.08 -5.83
CA PRO A 37 10.78 -12.17 -6.12
C PRO A 37 12.23 -11.86 -5.69
N ASP A 38 12.58 -10.59 -5.51
CA ASP A 38 13.91 -10.15 -5.03
C ASP A 38 13.98 -10.11 -3.48
N GLY A 39 12.85 -10.14 -2.79
CA GLY A 39 12.76 -10.08 -1.33
C GLY A 39 11.51 -9.35 -0.80
N ASP A 40 11.39 -9.30 0.52
CA ASP A 40 10.28 -8.65 1.21
C ASP A 40 10.55 -7.15 1.40
N ILE A 41 9.64 -6.32 0.91
CA ILE A 41 9.63 -4.87 1.14
C ILE A 41 8.77 -4.61 2.37
N VAL A 42 9.38 -4.08 3.43
CA VAL A 42 8.66 -3.71 4.64
C VAL A 42 8.20 -2.26 4.53
N CYS A 43 6.89 -2.03 4.47
CA CYS A 43 6.31 -0.69 4.46
C CYS A 43 5.69 -0.38 5.83
N ARG A 44 6.05 0.75 6.42
CA ARG A 44 5.52 1.21 7.71
C ARG A 44 4.50 2.34 7.58
N SER A 45 4.29 2.83 6.36
CA SER A 45 3.34 3.91 6.07
C SER A 45 2.69 3.72 4.70
N GLU A 46 1.45 4.21 4.53
CA GLU A 46 0.76 4.17 3.24
C GLU A 46 1.60 4.83 2.13
N ARG A 47 2.29 5.92 2.42
CA ARG A 47 3.18 6.56 1.45
C ARG A 47 4.26 5.60 0.90
N GLU A 48 4.95 4.86 1.77
CA GLU A 48 5.93 3.85 1.35
C GLU A 48 5.27 2.76 0.49
N VAL A 49 4.01 2.43 0.80
CA VAL A 49 3.25 1.45 0.04
C VAL A 49 2.99 1.92 -1.39
N PHE A 50 2.63 3.19 -1.57
CA PHE A 50 2.46 3.82 -2.88
C PHE A 50 3.78 3.95 -3.64
N GLU A 51 4.84 4.41 -2.98
CA GLU A 51 6.17 4.54 -3.57
C GLU A 51 6.71 3.18 -4.03
N ALA A 52 6.49 2.10 -3.27
CA ALA A 52 6.89 0.74 -3.62
C ALA A 52 6.23 0.22 -4.90
N VAL A 53 4.97 0.60 -5.17
CA VAL A 53 4.26 0.26 -6.41
C VAL A 53 4.39 1.34 -7.48
N GLY A 54 5.15 2.42 -7.24
CA GLY A 54 5.32 3.53 -8.17
C GLY A 54 4.06 4.35 -8.42
N LEU A 55 3.11 4.33 -7.48
CA LEU A 55 1.91 5.15 -7.53
C LEU A 55 2.14 6.49 -6.84
N PRO A 56 1.58 7.61 -7.37
CA PRO A 56 1.56 8.86 -6.63
C PRO A 56 0.64 8.73 -5.41
N TYR A 57 1.21 8.89 -4.21
CA TYR A 57 0.43 9.01 -2.98
C TYR A 57 -0.42 10.28 -3.07
N ARG A 58 -1.72 10.14 -2.81
CA ARG A 58 -2.64 11.27 -2.65
C ARG A 58 -3.20 11.22 -1.26
N GLU A 59 -3.16 12.35 -0.59
CA GLU A 59 -3.63 12.42 0.78
C GLU A 59 -5.17 12.24 0.81
N PRO A 60 -5.74 11.74 1.91
CA PRO A 60 -7.19 11.53 2.02
C PRO A 60 -8.02 12.78 1.71
N TRP A 61 -7.47 13.97 2.01
CA TRP A 61 -8.11 15.28 1.77
C TRP A 61 -7.94 15.82 0.35
N GLU A 62 -7.16 15.16 -0.51
CA GLU A 62 -7.07 15.50 -1.95
C GLU A 62 -8.08 14.73 -2.80
N ARG A 63 -8.95 13.93 -2.17
CA ARG A 63 -10.02 13.15 -2.82
C ARG A 63 -11.39 13.82 -2.72
N ASP A 64 -11.41 15.14 -2.51
CA ASP A 64 -12.61 16.01 -2.47
C ASP A 64 -13.29 16.06 -3.85
#